data_AF-N6UB68-F1
#
_entry.id   AF-N6UB68-F1
#
_cell.length_a   1.000
_cell.length_b   1.000
_cell.length_c   1.000
_cell.angle_alpha   90.00
_cell.angle_beta   90.00
_cell.angle_gamma   90.00
#
_symmetry.space_group_name_H-M   'P 1'
#
loop_
_entity.id
_entity.type
_entity.pdbx_description
1 polymer ?
#
loop_
_entity_poly.entity_id
_entity_poly.type
_entity_poly.pdbx_seq_one_letter_code
_entity_poly.pdbx_strand_id
1 'polypeptide(L)'
;SLQFRLLENKLGVRADLRVKYNNNYTKVFGGDEEALRKIELSESQPSLALLVERWLERTPGLEATGFNFWGKYEKSVNDLLEEQKQIALSEPVEAVKQYRLNDLEKRREVYESIFRSEIHEALLNRGERRFSHQALQGAILITFNRDEPRDRYKVFVDLFNLSTFLIPRSHIPHLTADMRSKLCLWRNGGTNDVQENGKTGLEIEENGFEEDIV
;
A
#
# COMPACT_ATOMS: atom_id res chain seq x y z
N SER A 1 17.97 -14.18 7.73
CA SER A 1 17.90 -14.90 6.43
C SER A 1 18.29 -13.99 5.27
N LEU A 2 19.27 -14.37 4.45
CA LEU A 2 19.73 -13.60 3.28
C LEU A 2 18.67 -13.52 2.18
N GLN A 3 18.08 -14.66 1.78
CA GLN A 3 17.08 -14.71 0.71
C GLN A 3 15.87 -13.81 0.99
N PHE A 4 15.45 -13.74 2.25
CA PHE A 4 14.34 -12.88 2.66
C PHE A 4 14.67 -11.40 2.42
N ARG A 5 15.88 -10.98 2.76
CA ARG A 5 16.33 -9.60 2.54
C ARG A 5 16.39 -9.25 1.06
N LEU A 6 16.91 -10.17 0.24
CA LEU A 6 16.95 -10.00 -1.21
C LEU A 6 15.54 -9.87 -1.80
N LEU A 7 14.57 -10.63 -1.28
CA LEU A 7 13.17 -10.53 -1.70
C LEU A 7 12.56 -9.18 -1.34
N GLU A 8 12.73 -8.69 -0.11
CA GLU A 8 12.24 -7.37 0.30
C GLU A 8 12.80 -6.24 -0.58
N ASN A 9 14.10 -6.28 -0.86
CA ASN A 9 14.77 -5.29 -1.70
C ASN A 9 14.22 -5.35 -3.14
N LYS A 10 14.09 -6.55 -3.71
CA LYS A 10 13.52 -6.74 -5.05
C LYS A 10 12.04 -6.39 -5.15
N LEU A 11 11.25 -6.55 -4.08
CA LEU A 11 9.87 -6.07 -4.04
C LEU A 11 9.78 -4.54 -4.00
N GLY A 12 10.76 -3.88 -3.37
CA GLY A 12 10.84 -2.42 -3.27
C GLY A 12 10.55 -1.86 -1.88
N VAL A 13 10.73 -2.65 -0.83
CA VAL A 13 10.64 -2.17 0.55
C VAL A 13 11.76 -1.16 0.79
N ARG A 14 11.41 0.11 1.00
CA ARG A 14 12.41 1.17 1.19
C ARG A 14 13.18 0.99 2.50
N ALA A 15 14.48 1.32 2.48
CA ALA A 15 15.37 1.16 3.64
C ALA A 15 15.04 2.11 4.80
N ASP A 16 14.50 3.29 4.52
CA ASP A 16 14.09 4.29 5.51
C ASP A 16 12.80 3.92 6.26
N LEU A 17 11.99 3.03 5.70
CA LEU A 17 10.79 2.48 6.34
C LEU A 17 11.08 1.25 7.22
N ARG A 18 12.35 0.81 7.29
CA ARG A 18 12.76 -0.33 8.11
C ARG A 18 13.02 0.10 9.55
N VAL A 19 12.60 -0.72 10.51
CA VAL A 19 12.87 -0.49 11.93
C VAL A 19 14.39 -0.42 12.15
N LYS A 20 14.89 0.58 12.91
CA LYS A 20 16.32 0.89 13.09
C LYS A 20 17.23 -0.31 13.42
N TYR A 21 16.69 -1.34 14.09
CA TYR A 21 17.44 -2.57 14.42
C TYR A 21 17.83 -3.38 13.18
N ASN A 22 17.07 -3.29 12.08
CA ASN A 22 17.28 -4.03 10.83
C ASN A 22 18.19 -3.34 9.80
N ASN A 23 18.65 -2.11 10.05
CA ASN A 23 19.42 -1.33 9.07
C ASN A 23 20.93 -1.58 9.09
N ASN A 24 21.43 -2.41 10.02
CA ASN A 24 22.85 -2.67 10.13
C ASN A 24 23.18 -4.08 9.64
N TYR A 25 23.11 -4.29 8.31
CA TYR A 25 23.39 -5.59 7.68
C TYR A 25 24.79 -6.11 8.00
N THR A 26 25.75 -5.21 8.23
CA THR A 26 27.10 -5.50 8.71
C THR A 26 27.11 -6.25 10.04
N LYS A 27 26.11 -6.09 10.91
CA LYS A 27 26.02 -6.86 12.17
C LYS A 27 25.50 -8.28 11.97
N VAL A 28 24.71 -8.53 10.92
CA VAL A 28 24.06 -9.84 10.65
C VAL A 28 24.86 -10.68 9.64
N PHE A 29 25.49 -10.03 8.66
CA PHE A 29 26.22 -10.66 7.57
C PHE A 29 27.69 -10.21 7.51
N GLY A 30 28.22 -9.57 8.55
CA GLY A 30 29.57 -8.99 8.54
C GLY A 30 30.72 -9.95 8.24
N GLY A 31 30.51 -11.26 8.46
CA GLY A 31 31.47 -12.31 8.12
C GLY A 31 31.33 -12.90 6.72
N ASP A 32 30.34 -12.46 5.93
CA ASP A 32 30.04 -12.98 4.59
C ASP A 32 30.01 -11.83 3.57
N GLU A 33 31.18 -11.55 2.98
CA GLU A 33 31.35 -10.51 1.97
C GLU A 33 30.47 -10.73 0.73
N GLU A 34 30.20 -11.97 0.36
CA GLU A 34 29.35 -12.29 -0.79
C GLU A 34 27.88 -11.95 -0.49
N ALA A 35 27.41 -12.25 0.72
CA ALA A 35 26.08 -11.86 1.17
C ALA A 35 25.90 -10.34 1.19
N LEU A 36 26.87 -9.60 1.73
CA LEU A 36 26.84 -8.13 1.74
C LEU A 36 26.79 -7.56 0.32
N ARG A 37 27.62 -8.07 -0.60
CA ARG A 37 27.59 -7.67 -2.01
C ARG A 37 26.24 -7.95 -2.69
N LYS A 38 25.63 -9.11 -2.40
CA LYS A 38 24.29 -9.46 -2.93
C LYS A 38 23.21 -8.51 -2.42
N ILE A 39 23.29 -8.11 -1.15
CA ILE A 39 22.34 -7.16 -0.54
C ILE A 39 22.52 -5.79 -1.20
N GLU A 40 23.75 -5.26 -1.27
CA GLU A 40 24.04 -3.97 -1.90
C GLU A 40 23.54 -3.92 -3.35
N LEU A 41 23.85 -4.96 -4.15
CA LEU A 41 23.38 -5.06 -5.52
C LEU A 41 21.85 -5.09 -5.61
N SER A 42 21.17 -5.75 -4.68
CA SER A 42 19.71 -5.81 -4.66
C SER A 42 19.05 -4.48 -4.27
N GLU A 43 19.73 -3.62 -3.52
CA GLU A 43 19.25 -2.26 -3.19
C GLU A 43 19.48 -1.27 -4.33
N SER A 44 20.55 -1.46 -5.12
CA SER A 44 20.85 -0.58 -6.27
C SER A 44 20.03 -0.90 -7.52
N GLN A 45 19.59 -2.16 -7.67
CA GLN A 45 18.81 -2.59 -8.83
C GLN A 45 17.37 -2.05 -8.78
N PRO A 46 16.73 -1.78 -9.95
CA PRO A 46 15.32 -1.44 -10.00
C PRO A 46 14.47 -2.52 -9.34
N SER A 47 13.65 -2.11 -8.36
CA SER A 47 12.69 -2.99 -7.71
C SER A 47 11.49 -3.27 -8.61
N LEU A 48 10.74 -4.33 -8.28
CA LEU A 48 9.47 -4.63 -8.93
C LEU A 48 8.50 -3.45 -8.81
N ALA A 49 8.40 -2.83 -7.64
CA ALA A 49 7.56 -1.65 -7.44
C ALA A 49 7.91 -0.51 -8.42
N LEU A 50 9.20 -0.20 -8.59
CA LEU A 50 9.66 0.82 -9.54
C LEU A 50 9.39 0.44 -11.00
N LEU A 51 9.57 -0.84 -11.35
CA LEU A 51 9.31 -1.33 -12.71
C LEU A 51 7.81 -1.29 -13.04
N VAL A 52 6.95 -1.64 -12.08
CA VAL A 52 5.49 -1.56 -12.20
C VAL A 52 5.05 -0.11 -12.33
N GLU A 53 5.56 0.79 -11.49
CA GLU A 53 5.29 2.23 -11.57
C GLU A 53 5.61 2.78 -12.96
N ARG A 54 6.83 2.55 -13.46
CA ARG A 54 7.24 2.99 -14.81
C ARG A 54 6.40 2.38 -15.93
N TRP A 55 5.90 1.17 -15.72
CA TRP A 55 5.01 0.52 -16.69
C TRP A 55 3.61 1.15 -16.66
N LEU A 56 3.06 1.46 -15.48
CA LEU A 56 1.79 2.16 -15.30
C LEU A 56 1.82 3.58 -15.89
N GLU A 57 2.94 4.30 -15.74
CA GLU A 57 3.10 5.65 -16.29
C GLU A 57 3.00 5.72 -17.82
N ARG A 58 3.32 4.61 -18.49
CA ARG A 58 3.25 4.46 -19.96
C ARG A 58 1.93 3.86 -20.43
N THR A 59 0.91 3.80 -19.57
CA THR A 59 -0.41 3.30 -19.97
C THR A 59 -0.97 4.18 -21.08
N PRO A 60 -1.24 3.63 -22.28
CA PRO A 60 -1.76 4.44 -23.39
C PRO A 60 -3.12 5.03 -23.06
N GLY A 61 -3.31 6.32 -23.40
CA GLY A 61 -4.54 7.07 -23.16
C GLY A 61 -4.43 8.09 -22.02
N LEU A 62 -3.34 8.09 -21.26
CA LEU A 62 -3.04 9.12 -20.25
C LEU A 62 -2.57 10.45 -20.88
N GLU A 63 -2.13 10.44 -22.12
CA GLU A 63 -1.59 11.61 -22.80
C GLU A 63 -2.67 12.69 -22.99
N ALA A 64 -2.34 13.94 -22.64
CA ALA A 64 -3.22 15.09 -22.86
C ALA A 64 -3.58 15.29 -24.33
N THR A 65 -2.64 15.00 -25.23
CA THR A 65 -2.88 14.93 -26.67
C THR A 65 -3.28 13.51 -27.04
N GLY A 66 -4.54 13.28 -27.38
CA GLY A 66 -5.05 11.95 -27.72
C GLY A 66 -6.35 11.65 -26.98
N PHE A 67 -6.41 10.51 -26.30
CA PHE A 67 -7.61 10.11 -25.57
C PHE A 67 -7.88 10.99 -24.35
N ASN A 68 -6.84 11.48 -23.67
CA ASN A 68 -6.90 12.29 -22.45
C ASN A 68 -7.85 11.69 -21.40
N PHE A 69 -7.53 10.46 -20.96
CA PHE A 69 -8.32 9.75 -19.95
C PHE A 69 -8.52 10.61 -18.70
N TRP A 70 -7.46 11.22 -18.18
CA TRP A 70 -7.50 11.90 -16.90
C TRP A 70 -8.44 13.10 -16.92
N GLY A 71 -8.36 13.96 -17.94
CA GLY A 71 -9.28 15.09 -18.08
C GLY A 71 -10.74 14.67 -18.30
N LYS A 72 -10.97 13.57 -19.04
CA LYS A 72 -12.33 13.01 -19.20
C LYS A 72 -12.87 12.43 -17.90
N TYR A 73 -12.04 11.71 -17.16
CA TYR A 73 -12.41 11.12 -15.88
C TYR A 73 -12.74 12.20 -14.84
N GLU A 74 -11.90 13.24 -14.73
CA GLU A 74 -12.15 14.39 -13.87
C GLU A 74 -13.49 15.06 -14.20
N LYS A 75 -13.76 15.29 -15.49
CA LYS A 75 -15.05 15.83 -15.93
C LYS A 75 -16.22 14.93 -15.51
N SER A 76 -16.15 13.63 -15.77
CA SER A 76 -17.21 12.69 -15.41
C SER A 76 -17.46 12.61 -13.90
N VAL A 77 -16.40 12.70 -13.08
CA VAL A 77 -16.54 12.77 -11.62
C VAL A 77 -17.22 14.08 -11.21
N ASN A 78 -16.85 15.21 -11.79
CA ASN A 78 -17.49 16.49 -11.49
C ASN A 78 -18.97 16.50 -11.87
N ASP A 79 -19.33 15.95 -13.04
CA ASP A 79 -20.71 15.80 -13.49
C ASP A 79 -21.51 14.90 -12.51
N LEU A 80 -20.93 13.77 -12.08
CA LEU A 80 -21.51 12.86 -11.09
C LEU A 80 -21.74 13.56 -9.73
N LEU A 81 -20.73 14.27 -9.21
CA LEU A 81 -20.83 14.95 -7.92
C LEU A 81 -21.89 16.05 -7.95
N GLU A 82 -22.02 16.77 -9.06
CA GLU A 82 -23.06 17.79 -9.20
C GLU A 82 -24.46 17.16 -9.31
N GLU A 83 -24.62 16.06 -10.06
CA GLU A 83 -25.89 15.32 -10.10
C GLU A 83 -26.30 14.84 -8.69
N GLN A 84 -25.38 14.23 -7.95
CA GLN A 84 -25.63 13.76 -6.57
C GLN A 84 -25.96 14.93 -5.63
N LYS A 85 -25.34 16.09 -5.83
CA LYS A 85 -25.69 17.31 -5.09
C LYS A 85 -27.12 17.73 -5.35
N GLN A 86 -27.57 17.75 -6.61
CA GLN A 86 -28.94 18.12 -6.95
C GLN A 86 -29.95 17.13 -6.34
N ILE A 87 -29.65 15.83 -6.39
CA ILE A 87 -30.45 14.78 -5.75
C ILE A 87 -30.54 15.01 -4.23
N ALA A 88 -29.42 15.34 -3.58
CA ALA A 88 -29.41 15.65 -2.15
C ALA A 88 -30.20 16.92 -1.82
N LEU A 89 -30.12 17.96 -2.65
CA LEU A 89 -30.86 19.21 -2.45
C LEU A 89 -32.37 19.02 -2.63
N SER A 90 -32.80 18.11 -3.49
CA SER A 90 -34.21 17.75 -3.70
C SER A 90 -34.81 16.87 -2.61
N GLU A 91 -34.01 16.36 -1.67
CA GLU A 91 -34.49 15.49 -0.60
C GLU A 91 -35.39 16.26 0.39
N PRO A 92 -36.67 15.86 0.56
CA PRO A 92 -37.60 16.57 1.43
C PRO A 92 -37.30 16.38 2.93
N VAL A 93 -36.67 15.27 3.32
CA VAL A 93 -36.37 15.00 4.73
C VAL A 93 -35.03 15.64 5.09
N GLU A 94 -35.05 16.71 5.88
CA GLU A 94 -33.85 17.51 6.21
C GLU A 94 -32.72 16.65 6.80
N ALA A 95 -33.02 15.70 7.69
CA ALA A 95 -32.01 14.81 8.25
C ALA A 95 -31.31 13.95 7.18
N VAL A 96 -32.06 13.45 6.19
CA VAL A 96 -31.53 12.65 5.08
C VAL A 96 -30.74 13.53 4.11
N LYS A 97 -31.23 14.74 3.84
CA LYS A 97 -30.54 15.74 3.03
C LYS A 97 -29.17 16.07 3.61
N GLN A 98 -29.10 16.40 4.90
CA GLN A 98 -27.84 16.71 5.59
C GLN A 98 -26.89 15.51 5.57
N TYR A 99 -27.40 14.30 5.79
CA TYR A 99 -26.59 13.09 5.67
C TYR A 99 -25.99 12.92 4.26
N ARG A 100 -26.80 13.08 3.20
CA ARG A 100 -26.34 12.98 1.81
C ARG A 100 -25.31 14.05 1.45
N LEU A 101 -25.51 15.28 1.92
CA LEU A 101 -24.55 16.37 1.68
C LEU A 101 -23.21 16.11 2.38
N ASN A 102 -23.24 15.59 3.62
CA ASN A 102 -22.03 15.21 4.32
C ASN A 102 -21.28 14.03 3.65
N ASP A 103 -22.01 13.01 3.18
CA ASP A 103 -21.41 11.90 2.42
C ASP A 103 -20.80 12.39 1.09
N LEU A 104 -21.49 13.30 0.40
CA LEU A 104 -21.02 13.90 -0.83
C LEU A 104 -19.72 14.69 -0.61
N GLU A 105 -19.61 15.44 0.49
CA GLU A 105 -18.40 16.21 0.80
C GLU A 105 -17.21 15.29 1.09
N LYS A 106 -17.40 14.22 1.87
CA LYS A 106 -16.36 13.19 2.07
C LYS A 106 -15.93 12.56 0.76
N ARG A 107 -16.88 12.29 -0.15
CA ARG A 107 -16.58 11.73 -1.47
C ARG A 107 -15.81 12.73 -2.34
N ARG A 108 -16.13 14.03 -2.24
CA ARG A 108 -15.39 15.11 -2.92
C ARG A 108 -13.94 15.14 -2.45
N GLU A 109 -13.68 15.10 -1.15
CA GLU A 109 -12.31 15.08 -0.59
C GLU A 109 -11.49 13.89 -1.12
N VAL A 110 -12.11 12.70 -1.22
CA VAL A 110 -11.46 11.51 -1.79
C VAL A 110 -11.04 11.75 -3.25
N TYR A 111 -11.94 12.29 -4.08
CA TYR A 111 -11.62 12.58 -5.48
C TYR A 111 -10.62 13.72 -5.64
N GLU A 112 -10.75 14.79 -4.85
CA GLU A 112 -9.81 15.89 -4.85
C GLU A 112 -8.40 15.38 -4.57
N SER A 113 -8.25 14.45 -3.61
CA SER A 113 -6.95 13.87 -3.27
C SER A 113 -6.27 13.14 -4.43
N ILE A 114 -7.00 12.68 -5.46
CA ILE A 114 -6.41 12.03 -6.63
C ILE A 114 -6.23 13.01 -7.79
N PHE A 115 -7.10 14.01 -7.97
CA PHE A 115 -6.96 14.99 -9.06
C PHE A 115 -5.88 16.05 -8.77
N ARG A 116 -5.71 16.39 -7.50
CA ARG A 116 -4.69 17.34 -7.04
C ARG A 116 -3.35 16.66 -6.84
N SER A 117 -2.41 16.98 -7.74
CA SER A 117 -1.04 16.44 -7.70
C SER A 117 -0.32 16.79 -6.40
N GLU A 118 -0.51 18.00 -5.86
CA GLU A 118 0.12 18.44 -4.62
C GLU A 118 -0.38 17.65 -3.40
N ILE A 119 -1.69 17.41 -3.29
CA ILE A 119 -2.23 16.50 -2.27
C ILE A 119 -1.65 15.10 -2.46
N HIS A 120 -1.65 14.55 -3.69
CA HIS A 120 -1.08 13.23 -3.96
C HIS A 120 0.38 13.12 -3.50
N GLU A 121 1.22 14.10 -3.83
CA GLU A 121 2.63 14.11 -3.44
C GLU A 121 2.80 14.21 -1.92
N ALA A 122 1.96 14.97 -1.22
CA ALA A 122 1.96 14.98 0.25
C ALA A 122 1.64 13.58 0.83
N LEU A 123 0.68 12.86 0.24
CA LEU A 123 0.32 11.48 0.62
C LEU A 123 1.45 10.48 0.33
N LEU A 124 2.19 10.69 -0.76
CA LEU A 124 3.35 9.89 -1.13
C LEU A 124 4.50 10.11 -0.15
N ASN A 125 4.82 11.37 0.17
CA ASN A 125 5.91 11.75 1.07
C ASN A 125 5.68 11.26 2.51
N ARG A 126 4.42 11.23 2.98
CA ARG A 126 4.07 10.67 4.30
C ARG A 126 3.96 9.15 4.32
N GLY A 127 4.16 8.47 3.19
CA GLY A 127 4.11 7.02 3.12
C GLY A 127 2.70 6.44 3.21
N GLU A 128 1.68 7.18 2.80
CA GLU A 128 0.31 6.67 2.63
C GLU A 128 0.01 6.26 1.19
N ARG A 129 0.74 6.82 0.22
CA ARG A 129 0.79 6.35 -1.17
C ARG A 129 2.15 5.74 -1.50
N ARG A 130 2.19 4.92 -2.55
CA ARG A 130 3.41 4.24 -3.01
C ARG A 130 3.76 4.53 -4.46
N PHE A 131 2.78 4.86 -5.28
CA PHE A 131 2.95 5.16 -6.70
C PHE A 131 2.92 6.66 -6.96
N SER A 132 3.70 7.09 -7.95
CA SER A 132 3.65 8.42 -8.55
C SER A 132 2.22 8.76 -8.99
N HIS A 133 1.94 10.06 -9.13
CA HIS A 133 0.62 10.53 -9.54
C HIS A 133 0.22 9.92 -10.89
N GLN A 134 1.12 9.92 -11.86
CA GLN A 134 0.86 9.36 -13.20
C GLN A 134 0.69 7.83 -13.18
N ALA A 135 1.43 7.09 -12.35
CA ALA A 135 1.21 5.66 -12.18
C ALA A 135 -0.16 5.34 -11.56
N LEU A 136 -0.63 6.16 -10.62
CA LEU A 136 -1.99 6.02 -10.07
C LEU A 136 -3.06 6.23 -11.16
N GLN A 137 -2.88 7.20 -12.05
CA GLN A 137 -3.79 7.41 -13.19
C GLN A 137 -3.85 6.19 -14.10
N GLY A 138 -2.68 5.62 -14.44
CA GLY A 138 -2.57 4.40 -15.24
C GLY A 138 -3.24 3.20 -14.57
N ALA A 139 -3.06 3.04 -13.26
CA ALA A 139 -3.71 1.98 -12.49
C ALA A 139 -5.24 2.10 -12.55
N ILE A 140 -5.79 3.30 -12.32
CA ILE A 140 -7.23 3.56 -12.39
C ILE A 140 -7.76 3.27 -13.80
N LEU A 141 -7.06 3.71 -14.84
CA LEU A 141 -7.43 3.45 -16.23
C LEU A 141 -7.49 1.94 -16.52
N ILE A 142 -6.48 1.17 -16.11
CA ILE A 142 -6.47 -0.29 -16.30
C ILE A 142 -7.62 -0.94 -15.52
N THR A 143 -7.90 -0.50 -14.29
CA THR A 143 -9.00 -1.01 -13.48
C THR A 143 -10.35 -0.83 -14.18
N PHE A 144 -10.61 0.33 -14.81
CA PHE A 144 -11.85 0.55 -15.56
C PHE A 144 -11.96 -0.29 -16.84
N ASN A 145 -10.85 -0.73 -17.41
CA ASN A 145 -10.81 -1.49 -18.66
C ASN A 145 -10.46 -2.97 -18.43
N ARG A 146 -10.66 -3.49 -17.21
CA ARG A 146 -10.25 -4.84 -16.81
C ARG A 146 -10.96 -5.94 -17.59
N ASP A 147 -12.18 -5.67 -18.06
CA ASP A 147 -12.99 -6.62 -18.82
C ASP A 147 -12.65 -6.65 -20.32
N GLU A 148 -11.79 -5.74 -20.80
CA GLU A 148 -11.25 -5.84 -22.15
C GLU A 148 -10.16 -6.94 -22.19
N PRO A 149 -10.19 -7.86 -23.17
CA PRO A 149 -9.24 -8.96 -23.26
C PRO A 149 -7.83 -8.44 -23.62
N ARG A 150 -7.07 -8.03 -22.61
CA ARG A 150 -5.65 -7.72 -22.72
C ARG A 150 -4.87 -8.60 -21.74
N ASP A 151 -4.27 -9.67 -22.26
CA ASP A 151 -3.52 -10.65 -21.46
C ASP A 151 -2.39 -10.03 -20.62
N ARG A 152 -1.92 -8.83 -20.99
CA ARG A 152 -0.85 -8.10 -20.29
C ARG A 152 -1.16 -7.70 -18.84
N TYR A 153 -2.43 -7.61 -18.45
CA TYR A 153 -2.82 -7.16 -17.10
C TYR A 153 -3.05 -8.30 -16.11
N LYS A 154 -3.09 -9.55 -16.59
CA LYS A 154 -3.40 -10.74 -15.78
C LYS A 154 -2.34 -11.04 -14.72
N VAL A 155 -1.09 -10.63 -14.91
CA VAL A 155 0.02 -10.92 -13.97
C VAL A 155 -0.18 -10.29 -12.58
N PHE A 156 -0.98 -9.22 -12.47
CA PHE A 156 -1.29 -8.57 -11.18
C PHE A 156 -2.74 -8.78 -10.75
N VAL A 157 -3.56 -9.51 -11.51
CA VAL A 157 -4.99 -9.71 -11.22
C VAL A 157 -5.19 -10.31 -9.83
N ASP A 158 -4.40 -11.32 -9.48
CA ASP A 158 -4.50 -11.97 -8.17
C ASP A 158 -4.03 -11.04 -7.04
N LEU A 159 -2.99 -10.24 -7.28
CA LEU A 159 -2.50 -9.24 -6.33
C LEU A 159 -3.56 -8.17 -6.02
N PHE A 160 -4.28 -7.69 -7.04
CA PHE A 160 -5.37 -6.73 -6.87
C PHE A 160 -6.64 -7.37 -6.29
N ASN A 161 -6.85 -8.67 -6.47
CA ASN A 161 -7.99 -9.40 -5.92
C ASN A 161 -7.79 -9.84 -4.47
N LEU A 162 -6.60 -9.69 -3.88
CA LEU A 162 -6.34 -10.13 -2.50
C LEU A 162 -7.33 -9.53 -1.50
N SER A 163 -7.71 -8.26 -1.66
CA SER A 163 -8.69 -7.60 -0.79
C SER A 163 -10.08 -8.23 -0.88
N THR A 164 -10.44 -8.81 -2.02
CA THR A 164 -11.72 -9.51 -2.23
C THR A 164 -11.80 -10.81 -1.45
N PHE A 165 -10.65 -11.40 -1.08
CA PHE A 165 -10.58 -12.63 -0.29
C PHE A 165 -10.41 -12.38 1.21
N LEU A 166 -10.34 -11.11 1.65
CA LEU A 166 -10.20 -10.78 3.06
C LEU A 166 -11.53 -10.95 3.79
N ILE A 167 -11.47 -11.59 4.95
CA ILE A 167 -12.58 -11.71 5.90
C ILE A 167 -12.46 -10.63 6.99
N PRO A 168 -13.56 -10.26 7.67
CA PRO A 168 -13.51 -9.33 8.80
C PRO A 168 -12.45 -9.74 9.82
N ARG A 169 -11.75 -8.76 10.40
CA ARG A 169 -10.64 -9.02 11.35
C ARG A 169 -11.06 -9.90 12.54
N SER A 170 -12.31 -9.84 12.96
CA SER A 170 -12.87 -10.68 14.03
C SER A 170 -12.88 -12.18 13.71
N HIS A 171 -12.84 -12.54 12.43
CA HIS A 171 -12.85 -13.92 11.95
C HIS A 171 -11.47 -14.37 11.46
N ILE A 172 -10.46 -13.49 11.48
CA ILE A 172 -9.08 -13.86 11.17
C ILE A 172 -8.56 -14.71 12.35
N PRO A 173 -7.98 -15.90 12.09
CA PRO A 173 -7.41 -16.73 13.15
C PRO A 173 -6.39 -15.93 13.98
N HIS A 174 -6.59 -15.91 15.29
CA HIS A 174 -5.66 -15.22 16.19
C HIS A 174 -4.26 -15.84 16.05
N LEU A 175 -3.26 -14.98 15.84
CA LEU A 175 -1.87 -15.40 15.82
C LEU A 175 -1.49 -15.94 17.21
N THR A 176 -1.08 -17.20 17.27
CA THR A 176 -0.51 -17.80 18.48
C THR A 176 0.71 -17.01 18.94
N ALA A 177 1.06 -17.08 20.23
CA ALA A 177 2.24 -16.39 20.75
C ALA A 177 3.52 -16.78 19.99
N ASP A 178 3.67 -18.07 19.67
CA ASP A 178 4.77 -18.57 18.82
C ASP A 178 4.74 -17.97 17.42
N MET A 179 3.57 -17.94 16.77
CA MET A 179 3.44 -17.35 15.43
C MET A 179 3.69 -15.84 15.45
N ARG A 180 3.24 -15.13 16.50
CA ARG A 180 3.47 -13.70 16.70
C ARG A 180 4.95 -13.42 16.91
N SER A 181 5.63 -14.21 17.73
CA SER A 181 7.08 -14.15 17.93
C SER A 181 7.83 -14.46 16.64
N LYS A 182 7.42 -15.49 15.88
CA LYS A 182 8.00 -15.81 14.57
C LYS A 182 7.77 -14.72 13.54
N LEU A 183 6.59 -14.10 13.49
CA LEU A 183 6.30 -12.98 12.59
C LEU A 183 7.05 -11.71 13.01
N CYS A 184 7.21 -11.45 14.30
CA CYS A 184 8.04 -10.37 14.82
C CYS A 184 9.52 -10.61 14.51
N LEU A 185 10.03 -11.84 14.69
CA LEU A 185 11.39 -12.24 14.34
C LEU A 185 11.60 -12.24 12.82
N TRP A 186 10.61 -12.64 12.04
CA TRP A 186 10.60 -12.58 10.58
C TRP A 186 10.66 -11.12 10.10
N ARG A 187 9.83 -10.26 10.70
CA ARG A 187 9.84 -8.80 10.51
C ARG A 187 11.16 -8.17 10.96
N ASN A 188 11.81 -8.71 11.99
CA ASN A 188 13.05 -8.21 12.59
C ASN A 188 14.31 -9.00 12.15
N GLY A 189 14.24 -9.79 11.06
CA GLY A 189 15.37 -10.54 10.52
C GLY A 189 15.97 -11.56 11.49
N GLY A 190 15.25 -12.66 11.76
CA GLY A 190 15.65 -13.70 12.71
C GLY A 190 17.08 -14.22 12.55
N THR A 191 17.84 -14.10 13.64
CA THR A 191 19.08 -14.82 13.97
C THR A 191 18.74 -15.90 15.01
N ASN A 192 19.07 -17.16 14.74
CA ASN A 192 19.09 -18.22 15.77
C ASN A 192 20.43 -18.94 15.69
N ASP A 193 21.30 -18.59 16.62
CA ASP A 193 22.54 -19.26 17.07
C ASP A 193 22.66 -18.76 18.53
N VAL A 194 22.73 -19.51 19.64
CA VAL A 194 23.08 -20.90 19.97
C VAL A 194 22.44 -21.25 21.35
N GLN A 195 22.31 -22.56 21.59
CA GLN A 195 22.12 -23.37 22.82
C GLN A 195 22.14 -22.77 24.24
N GLU A 196 21.29 -23.40 25.08
CA GLU A 196 21.37 -23.69 26.52
C GLU A 196 22.32 -22.86 27.42
N ASN A 197 21.73 -22.04 28.31
CA ASN A 197 21.74 -22.31 29.76
C ASN A 197 21.08 -21.17 30.57
N GLY A 198 20.35 -21.57 31.63
CA GLY A 198 20.26 -20.78 32.87
C GLY A 198 19.25 -19.63 32.93
N LYS A 199 18.16 -19.87 33.66
CA LYS A 199 17.28 -18.93 34.41
C LYS A 199 17.63 -17.43 34.31
N THR A 200 16.63 -16.63 33.94
CA THR A 200 16.15 -15.49 34.76
C THR A 200 14.81 -15.04 34.20
N GLY A 201 13.80 -14.94 35.07
CA GLY A 201 12.47 -14.46 34.72
C GLY A 201 12.48 -12.95 34.52
N LEU A 202 11.64 -12.48 33.60
CA LEU A 202 11.10 -11.13 33.58
C LEU A 202 9.65 -11.23 33.09
N GLU A 203 8.76 -10.86 34.01
CA GLU A 203 7.34 -10.65 33.76
C GLU A 203 7.16 -9.61 32.66
N ILE A 204 6.25 -9.87 31.72
CA ILE A 204 5.76 -8.85 30.80
C ILE A 204 4.34 -8.52 31.25
N GLU A 205 4.20 -7.34 31.85
CA GLU A 205 2.93 -6.73 32.18
C GLU A 205 2.05 -6.61 30.93
N GLU A 206 0.85 -7.20 31.00
CA GLU A 206 -0.23 -6.90 30.08
C GLU A 206 -0.75 -5.50 30.37
N ASN A 207 -0.27 -4.49 29.62
CA ASN A 207 -0.99 -3.22 29.51
C ASN A 207 -1.67 -3.15 28.15
N GLY A 208 -3.00 -3.12 28.23
CA GLY A 208 -3.92 -3.12 27.10
C GLY A 208 -3.75 -1.91 26.19
N PHE A 209 -3.91 -2.18 24.89
CA PHE A 209 -4.36 -1.18 23.94
C PHE A 209 -5.87 -1.37 23.77
N GLU A 210 -6.63 -0.77 24.69
CA GLU A 210 -7.95 -0.24 24.34
C GLU A 210 -7.68 1.04 23.55
N GLU A 211 -7.97 1.01 22.25
CA GLU A 211 -8.29 2.23 21.52
C GLU A 211 -9.72 2.10 21.02
N ASP A 212 -10.57 2.88 21.69
CA ASP A 212 -11.95 3.16 21.33
C ASP A 212 -12.06 3.61 19.86
N ILE A 213 -12.99 2.99 19.14
CA ILE A 213 -13.51 3.54 17.88
C ILE A 213 -15.00 3.76 18.08
N VAL A 214 -15.38 5.04 18.14
CA VAL A 214 -16.68 5.55 17.71
C VAL A 214 -16.52 6.05 16.29
#